data_AF-A0A8A8D8W3-F1
#
_entry.id   AF-A0A8A8D8W3-F1
#
_cell.length_a   1.000
_cell.length_b   1.000
_cell.length_c   1.000
_cell.angle_alpha   90.00
_cell.angle_beta   90.00
_cell.angle_gamma   90.00
#
_symmetry.space_group_name_H-M   'P 1'
#
loop_
_entity.id
_entity.type
_entity.pdbx_description
1 polymer ?
#
loop_
_entity_poly.entity_id
_entity_poly.type
_entity_poly.pdbx_seq_one_letter_code
_entity_poly.pdbx_strand_id
1 'polypeptide(L)'
;MEASSRSRWRALHRGAGALFGTVLFVVLFSGTWSLAFDSMQGWWRPPPVAVARPALPLDALVARAAAHGVALRDVRIVLPRPDDPAIRFCDARQACTLALDPATGAPLPDAGRARLIVTLHKTLFAGFPGRIFVSLWGIVLLVLVVAGVVVHRRRWPDAARVRRGHGLRVALFDLHAWIGLWGTPWLVLFAFTGALSGLGALGTVSLAGVAYPGQPQRAFAELLGGPPPAEAGGPWQHAPDLDALLRRDAARRPDFRREAVALHRWGDANATVEIAGTTAGLPSTVVFERHLYRAADGQWLADATSRGRGFWLRAFIAVQPLHFAQYGWVGAAGGVLRALHFLMGLAACVLCATGLHLWIERRRAQRDRSANVLAAVAVGACGGLVLAGGVLLLAGRALPDGVHVDHALAMLFWAVWAGAIAVAARAADRAAWLRVLMRAAGAAYGLAGATHCALALLGAGAPVYGWIDAALVVFGVLLLRAARRPRRDAMPAARVPAGVEPF
;
A
#
# COMPACT_ATOMS: atom_id res chain seq x y z
N MET A 1 22.08 -21.58 23.94
CA MET A 1 22.43 -20.25 23.40
C MET A 1 23.16 -19.45 24.48
N GLU A 2 24.47 -19.30 24.30
CA GLU A 2 25.37 -18.66 25.25
C GLU A 2 24.98 -17.19 25.53
N ALA A 3 25.38 -16.67 26.70
CA ALA A 3 25.12 -15.28 27.09
C ALA A 3 25.72 -14.26 26.11
N SER A 4 26.89 -14.57 25.52
CA SER A 4 27.60 -13.75 24.53
C SER A 4 26.84 -13.58 23.20
N SER A 5 26.07 -14.57 22.78
CA SER A 5 25.23 -14.52 21.58
C SER A 5 23.99 -13.63 21.81
N ARG A 6 23.40 -13.71 23.01
CA ARG A 6 22.24 -12.86 23.38
C ARG A 6 22.59 -11.38 23.48
N SER A 7 23.75 -11.04 24.04
CA SER A 7 24.18 -9.64 24.14
C SER A 7 24.35 -9.01 22.75
N ARG A 8 24.90 -9.76 21.78
CA ARG A 8 25.03 -9.35 20.37
C ARG A 8 23.69 -9.10 19.70
N TRP A 9 22.71 -10.02 19.81
CA TRP A 9 21.36 -9.81 19.27
C TRP A 9 20.65 -8.60 19.88
N ARG A 10 20.83 -8.37 21.20
CA ARG A 10 20.32 -7.15 21.85
C ARG A 10 21.01 -5.90 21.36
N ALA A 11 22.32 -5.93 21.14
CA ALA A 11 23.06 -4.79 20.60
C ALA A 11 22.60 -4.47 19.17
N LEU A 12 22.43 -5.51 18.34
CA LEU A 12 21.91 -5.38 16.98
C LEU A 12 20.51 -4.76 16.96
N HIS A 13 19.55 -5.36 17.68
CA HIS A 13 18.17 -4.85 17.69
C HIS A 13 18.10 -3.40 18.20
N ARG A 14 18.87 -3.07 19.26
CA ARG A 14 18.90 -1.70 19.82
C ARG A 14 19.61 -0.69 18.91
N GLY A 15 20.72 -1.09 18.29
CA GLY A 15 21.54 -0.22 17.44
C GLY A 15 20.87 0.03 16.09
N ALA A 16 20.53 -1.04 15.39
CA ALA A 16 19.88 -0.98 14.09
C ALA A 16 18.49 -0.37 14.20
N GLY A 17 17.70 -0.69 15.23
CA GLY A 17 16.36 -0.12 15.42
C GLY A 17 16.35 1.39 15.56
N ALA A 18 17.39 1.98 16.14
CA ALA A 18 17.50 3.42 16.29
C ALA A 18 18.08 4.13 15.07
N LEU A 19 19.10 3.53 14.45
CA LEU A 19 19.71 4.07 13.24
C LEU A 19 18.72 4.10 12.07
N PHE A 20 17.86 3.09 12.01
CA PHE A 20 17.01 2.83 10.86
C PHE A 20 15.53 3.10 11.11
N GLY A 21 15.12 3.28 12.37
CA GLY A 21 13.71 3.40 12.76
C GLY A 21 12.96 4.53 12.05
N THR A 22 13.63 5.66 11.78
CA THR A 22 13.00 6.79 11.05
C THR A 22 12.69 6.40 9.61
N VAL A 23 13.64 5.80 8.89
CA VAL A 23 13.43 5.41 7.49
C VAL A 23 12.42 4.27 7.40
N LEU A 24 12.49 3.30 8.31
CA LEU A 24 11.48 2.24 8.43
C LEU A 24 10.09 2.82 8.68
N PHE A 25 9.94 3.84 9.53
CA PHE A 25 8.66 4.52 9.71
C PHE A 25 8.16 5.13 8.41
N VAL A 26 9.01 5.84 7.65
CA VAL A 26 8.63 6.44 6.36
C VAL A 26 8.16 5.36 5.37
N VAL A 27 8.91 4.26 5.25
CA VAL A 27 8.57 3.14 4.35
C VAL A 27 7.29 2.44 4.79
N LEU A 28 7.12 2.16 6.08
CA LEU A 28 5.93 1.49 6.63
C LEU A 28 4.69 2.38 6.55
N PHE A 29 4.81 3.68 6.84
CA PHE A 29 3.71 4.62 6.74
C PHE A 29 3.25 4.77 5.29
N SER A 30 4.20 5.06 4.38
CA SER A 30 3.87 5.18 2.95
C SER A 30 3.34 3.86 2.38
N GLY A 31 3.87 2.72 2.83
CA GLY A 31 3.38 1.38 2.45
C GLY A 31 1.95 1.13 2.94
N THR A 32 1.67 1.42 4.21
CA THR A 32 0.34 1.26 4.80
C THR A 32 -0.71 2.07 4.05
N TRP A 33 -0.43 3.35 3.76
CA TRP A 33 -1.34 4.17 2.96
C TRP A 33 -1.43 3.71 1.50
N SER A 34 -0.36 3.14 0.93
CA SER A 34 -0.39 2.54 -0.41
C SER A 34 -1.36 1.36 -0.53
N LEU A 35 -1.63 0.62 0.57
CA LEU A 35 -2.63 -0.45 0.59
C LEU A 35 -4.04 0.08 0.35
N ALA A 36 -4.30 1.34 0.70
CA ALA A 36 -5.57 2.00 0.50
C ALA A 36 -5.66 2.71 -0.87
N PHE A 37 -4.68 2.54 -1.77
CA PHE A 37 -4.62 3.27 -3.05
C PHE A 37 -5.91 3.20 -3.87
N ASP A 38 -6.43 2.00 -4.13
CA ASP A 38 -7.67 1.84 -4.90
C ASP A 38 -8.87 2.48 -4.18
N SER A 39 -9.00 2.29 -2.87
CA SER A 39 -10.06 2.91 -2.08
C SER A 39 -9.94 4.43 -2.01
N MET A 40 -8.73 4.99 -1.97
CA MET A 40 -8.49 6.44 -1.99
C MET A 40 -8.84 7.05 -3.36
N GLN A 41 -8.54 6.34 -4.45
CA GLN A 41 -8.96 6.79 -5.78
C GLN A 41 -10.48 6.88 -5.86
N GLY A 42 -11.21 5.84 -5.45
CA GLY A 42 -12.67 5.86 -5.41
C GLY A 42 -13.22 6.92 -4.46
N TRP A 43 -12.63 7.07 -3.27
CA TRP A 43 -13.03 8.07 -2.27
C TRP A 43 -12.85 9.53 -2.74
N TRP A 44 -11.88 9.81 -3.62
CA TRP A 44 -11.72 11.14 -4.21
C TRP A 44 -12.60 11.40 -5.43
N ARG A 45 -13.25 10.38 -6.00
CA ARG A 45 -14.19 10.58 -7.11
C ARG A 45 -15.44 11.32 -6.64
N PRO A 46 -16.18 11.94 -7.57
CA PRO A 46 -17.50 12.48 -7.26
C PRO A 46 -18.40 11.40 -6.61
N PRO A 47 -19.00 11.66 -5.43
CA PRO A 47 -19.80 10.68 -4.70
C PRO A 47 -20.90 9.96 -5.50
N PRO A 48 -21.61 10.61 -6.46
CA PRO A 48 -22.61 9.93 -7.28
C PRO A 48 -22.07 8.74 -8.10
N VAL A 49 -20.78 8.72 -8.43
CA VAL A 49 -20.15 7.63 -9.17
C VAL A 49 -20.10 6.34 -8.33
N ALA A 50 -20.03 6.47 -7.00
CA ALA A 50 -19.99 5.34 -6.08
C ALA A 50 -21.38 4.72 -5.81
N VAL A 51 -22.45 5.36 -6.26
CA VAL A 51 -23.80 4.79 -6.20
C VAL A 51 -23.94 3.73 -7.29
N ALA A 52 -24.23 2.50 -6.87
CA ALA A 52 -24.38 1.37 -7.78
C ALA A 52 -25.50 1.66 -8.79
N ARG A 53 -25.13 1.63 -10.08
CA ARG A 53 -26.02 1.79 -11.22
C ARG A 53 -25.67 0.73 -12.27
N PRO A 54 -26.63 0.30 -13.11
CA PRO A 54 -26.33 -0.62 -14.21
C PRO A 54 -25.24 -0.04 -15.10
N ALA A 55 -24.20 -0.83 -15.37
CA ALA A 55 -23.14 -0.44 -16.28
C ALA A 55 -23.61 -0.56 -17.73
N LEU A 56 -23.08 0.30 -18.61
CA LEU A 56 -23.19 0.15 -20.05
C LEU A 56 -22.45 -1.12 -20.50
N PRO A 57 -22.84 -1.72 -21.65
CA PRO A 57 -22.06 -2.77 -22.30
C PRO A 57 -20.60 -2.34 -22.48
N LEU A 58 -19.67 -3.27 -22.31
CA LEU A 58 -18.23 -2.98 -22.42
C LEU A 58 -17.88 -2.45 -23.81
N ASP A 59 -18.53 -2.97 -24.86
CA ASP A 59 -18.35 -2.49 -26.23
C ASP A 59 -18.69 -1.01 -26.39
N ALA A 60 -19.76 -0.55 -25.72
CA ALA A 60 -20.14 0.86 -25.73
C ALA A 60 -19.09 1.72 -25.02
N LEU A 61 -18.54 1.25 -23.89
CA LEU A 61 -17.49 1.95 -23.15
C LEU A 61 -16.17 2.00 -23.92
N VAL A 62 -15.81 0.94 -24.64
CA VAL A 62 -14.65 0.89 -25.55
C VAL A 62 -14.81 1.90 -26.69
N ALA A 63 -15.99 1.97 -27.30
CA ALA A 63 -16.28 2.97 -28.34
C ALA A 63 -16.19 4.41 -27.80
N ARG A 64 -16.69 4.67 -26.59
CA ARG A 64 -16.55 5.96 -25.91
C ARG A 64 -15.10 6.32 -25.63
N ALA A 65 -14.29 5.34 -25.21
CA ALA A 65 -12.86 5.55 -24.97
C ALA A 65 -12.11 5.91 -26.26
N ALA A 66 -12.40 5.23 -27.38
CA ALA A 66 -11.86 5.60 -28.68
C ALA A 66 -12.25 7.02 -29.10
N ALA A 67 -13.50 7.43 -28.87
CA ALA A 67 -13.95 8.80 -29.15
C ALA A 67 -13.21 9.86 -28.31
N HIS A 68 -12.65 9.47 -27.16
CA HIS A 68 -11.80 10.31 -26.32
C HIS A 68 -10.29 10.14 -26.61
N GLY A 69 -9.92 9.52 -27.72
CA GLY A 69 -8.53 9.42 -28.19
C GLY A 69 -7.72 8.27 -27.59
N VAL A 70 -8.36 7.31 -26.92
CA VAL A 70 -7.66 6.10 -26.45
C VAL A 70 -7.32 5.21 -27.64
N ALA A 71 -6.03 4.93 -27.84
CA ALA A 71 -5.58 3.97 -28.84
C ALA A 71 -5.97 2.55 -28.41
N LEU A 72 -6.95 1.95 -29.09
CA LEU A 72 -7.48 0.64 -28.74
C LEU A 72 -6.60 -0.53 -29.18
N ARG A 73 -5.62 -0.30 -30.06
CA ARG A 73 -4.79 -1.36 -30.64
C ARG A 73 -4.19 -2.26 -29.56
N ASP A 74 -3.59 -1.69 -28.52
CA ASP A 74 -3.08 -2.41 -27.36
C ASP A 74 -3.46 -1.65 -26.09
N VAL A 75 -4.61 -2.00 -25.52
CA VAL A 75 -5.18 -1.32 -24.35
C VAL A 75 -5.56 -2.29 -23.26
N ARG A 76 -5.25 -1.93 -22.02
CA ARG A 76 -5.72 -2.64 -20.83
C ARG A 76 -6.87 -1.87 -20.21
N ILE A 77 -8.01 -2.52 -20.11
CA ILE A 77 -9.23 -2.03 -19.48
C ILE A 77 -9.29 -2.61 -18.07
N VAL A 78 -9.21 -1.76 -17.04
CA VAL A 78 -9.45 -2.17 -15.65
C VAL A 78 -10.95 -2.04 -15.37
N LEU A 79 -11.57 -3.16 -14.98
CA LEU A 79 -13.00 -3.24 -14.74
C LEU A 79 -13.37 -2.57 -13.40
N PRO A 80 -14.61 -2.06 -13.27
CA PRO A 80 -15.13 -1.51 -12.02
C PRO A 80 -14.97 -2.45 -10.83
N ARG A 81 -14.60 -1.90 -9.68
CA ARG A 81 -14.50 -2.61 -8.39
C ARG A 81 -15.29 -1.88 -7.31
N PRO A 82 -15.67 -2.56 -6.21
CA PRO A 82 -16.33 -1.88 -5.08
C PRO A 82 -15.50 -0.73 -4.48
N ASP A 83 -14.17 -0.83 -4.51
CA ASP A 83 -13.28 0.21 -3.99
C ASP A 83 -13.08 1.40 -4.95
N ASP A 84 -13.06 1.16 -6.27
CA ASP A 84 -12.96 2.17 -7.34
C ASP A 84 -13.98 1.80 -8.44
N PRO A 85 -15.17 2.44 -8.49
CA PRO A 85 -16.26 2.08 -9.39
C PRO A 85 -15.99 2.47 -10.85
N ALA A 86 -14.92 3.22 -11.14
CA ALA A 86 -14.63 3.63 -12.50
C ALA A 86 -14.11 2.47 -13.36
N ILE A 87 -14.43 2.52 -14.65
CA ILE A 87 -13.72 1.74 -15.66
C ILE A 87 -12.53 2.57 -16.16
N ARG A 88 -11.33 1.98 -16.22
CA ARG A 88 -10.11 2.71 -16.59
C ARG A 88 -9.43 2.09 -17.80
N PHE A 89 -8.98 2.93 -18.72
CA PHE A 89 -8.24 2.54 -19.91
C PHE A 89 -6.78 2.92 -19.74
N CYS A 90 -5.90 1.94 -19.87
CA CYS A 90 -4.48 2.07 -19.62
C CYS A 90 -3.67 1.55 -20.80
N ASP A 91 -2.56 2.22 -21.08
CA ASP A 91 -1.66 1.84 -22.15
C ASP A 91 -0.83 0.59 -21.80
N ALA A 92 0.01 0.16 -22.73
CA ALA A 92 0.94 -0.97 -22.53
C ALA A 92 1.94 -0.75 -21.38
N ARG A 93 2.21 0.49 -20.97
CA ARG A 93 3.08 0.84 -19.83
C ARG A 93 2.29 0.90 -18.51
N GLN A 94 1.02 0.49 -18.52
CA GLN A 94 0.09 0.53 -17.39
C GLN A 94 -0.23 1.96 -16.89
N ALA A 95 0.04 2.98 -17.72
CA ALA A 95 -0.39 4.34 -17.45
C ALA A 95 -1.84 4.48 -17.91
N CYS A 96 -2.75 4.69 -16.95
CA CYS A 96 -4.16 4.92 -17.26
C CYS A 96 -4.36 6.35 -17.74
N THR A 97 -4.88 6.49 -18.96
CA THR A 97 -5.07 7.77 -19.65
C THR A 97 -6.51 8.28 -19.58
N LEU A 98 -7.47 7.37 -19.34
CA LEU A 98 -8.89 7.70 -19.26
C LEU A 98 -9.58 6.86 -18.18
N ALA A 99 -10.44 7.50 -17.41
CA ALA A 99 -11.41 6.85 -16.54
C ALA A 99 -12.81 7.26 -17.00
N LEU A 100 -13.75 6.31 -17.05
CA LEU A 100 -15.15 6.58 -17.37
C LEU A 100 -16.06 6.13 -16.22
N ASP A 101 -17.19 6.81 -16.08
CA ASP A 101 -18.32 6.32 -15.29
C ASP A 101 -18.93 5.11 -16.01
N PRO A 102 -18.96 3.92 -15.38
CA PRO A 102 -19.47 2.72 -16.04
C PRO A 102 -20.94 2.83 -16.45
N ALA A 103 -21.75 3.64 -15.77
CA ALA A 103 -23.19 3.76 -16.03
C ALA A 103 -23.53 4.76 -17.14
N THR A 104 -22.73 5.81 -17.30
CA THR A 104 -23.01 6.91 -18.25
C THR A 104 -22.03 6.97 -19.41
N GLY A 105 -20.85 6.36 -19.26
CA GLY A 105 -19.73 6.51 -20.20
C GLY A 105 -19.10 7.91 -20.19
N ALA A 106 -19.47 8.77 -19.24
CA ALA A 106 -18.91 10.11 -19.11
C ALA A 106 -17.46 10.04 -18.57
N PRO A 107 -16.57 10.92 -19.05
CA PRO A 107 -15.21 10.98 -18.55
C PRO A 107 -15.19 11.39 -17.08
N LEU A 108 -14.40 10.67 -16.29
CA LEU A 108 -14.13 10.98 -14.90
C LEU A 108 -12.76 11.62 -14.77
N PRO A 109 -12.60 12.55 -13.83
CA PRO A 109 -11.30 13.12 -13.54
C PRO A 109 -10.28 12.05 -13.14
N ASP A 110 -9.01 12.29 -13.47
CA ASP A 110 -7.91 11.41 -13.09
C ASP A 110 -7.73 11.43 -11.56
N ALA A 111 -7.58 10.26 -10.96
CA ALA A 111 -7.31 10.12 -9.53
C ALA A 111 -5.79 10.04 -9.26
N GLY A 112 -5.01 10.83 -10.00
CA GLY A 112 -3.55 10.83 -9.96
C GLY A 112 -2.98 11.18 -8.59
N ARG A 113 -3.74 11.92 -7.78
CA ARG A 113 -3.48 12.28 -6.37
C ARG A 113 -3.00 11.12 -5.51
N ALA A 114 -3.54 9.92 -5.71
CA ALA A 114 -3.20 8.75 -4.89
C ALA A 114 -1.80 8.21 -5.20
N ARG A 115 -1.23 8.53 -6.37
CA ARG A 115 0.08 8.02 -6.81
C ARG A 115 1.24 8.60 -6.01
N LEU A 116 1.08 9.74 -5.35
CA LEU A 116 2.18 10.39 -4.62
C LEU A 116 2.75 9.48 -3.53
N ILE A 117 1.90 8.98 -2.62
CA ILE A 117 2.32 8.10 -1.52
C ILE A 117 2.80 6.75 -2.05
N VAL A 118 2.16 6.23 -3.10
CA VAL A 118 2.55 4.97 -3.73
C VAL A 118 3.93 5.07 -4.37
N THR A 119 4.23 6.19 -5.04
CA THR A 119 5.55 6.43 -5.64
C THR A 119 6.61 6.62 -4.56
N LEU A 120 6.28 7.33 -3.47
CA LEU A 120 7.15 7.45 -2.29
C LEU A 120 7.54 6.06 -1.76
N HIS A 121 6.56 5.18 -1.55
CA HIS A 121 6.82 3.84 -1.05
C HIS A 121 7.56 2.95 -2.06
N LYS A 122 7.12 2.93 -3.33
CA LYS A 122 7.65 1.97 -4.32
C LYS A 122 9.05 2.32 -4.81
N THR A 123 9.36 3.60 -4.97
CA THR A 123 10.58 4.04 -5.66
C THR A 123 11.25 5.25 -5.02
N LEU A 124 10.68 5.89 -3.99
CA LEU A 124 11.16 7.18 -3.46
C LEU A 124 11.37 8.23 -4.57
N PHE A 125 10.59 8.15 -5.66
CA PHE A 125 10.76 9.00 -6.86
C PHE A 125 12.09 8.83 -7.60
N ALA A 126 12.88 7.80 -7.28
CA ALA A 126 14.18 7.49 -7.90
C ALA A 126 14.12 6.27 -8.84
N GLY A 127 12.93 5.94 -9.36
CA GLY A 127 12.74 4.83 -10.31
C GLY A 127 13.24 3.47 -9.78
N PHE A 128 13.94 2.72 -10.64
CA PHE A 128 14.43 1.39 -10.30
C PHE A 128 15.46 1.38 -9.14
N PRO A 129 16.48 2.26 -9.10
CA PRO A 129 17.39 2.37 -7.94
C PRO A 129 16.66 2.57 -6.61
N GLY A 130 15.65 3.44 -6.59
CA GLY A 130 14.86 3.67 -5.38
C GLY A 130 14.04 2.45 -4.95
N ARG A 131 13.54 1.64 -5.89
CA ARG A 131 12.89 0.35 -5.59
C ARG A 131 13.85 -0.61 -4.90
N ILE A 132 15.11 -0.67 -5.35
CA ILE A 132 16.15 -1.49 -4.69
C ILE A 132 16.40 -0.97 -3.28
N PHE A 133 16.59 0.34 -3.13
CA PHE A 133 16.83 0.96 -1.83
C PHE A 133 15.71 0.68 -0.82
N VAL A 134 14.44 0.83 -1.21
CA VAL A 134 13.28 0.48 -0.36
C VAL A 134 13.31 -1.00 0.02
N SER A 135 13.66 -1.88 -0.92
CA SER A 135 13.70 -3.33 -0.68
C SER A 135 14.77 -3.74 0.33
N LEU A 136 15.91 -3.03 0.37
CA LEU A 136 16.93 -3.24 1.41
C LEU A 136 16.39 -2.97 2.82
N TRP A 137 15.45 -2.03 2.98
CA TRP A 137 14.77 -1.80 4.25
C TRP A 137 13.86 -2.96 4.66
N GLY A 138 13.36 -3.74 3.69
CA GLY A 138 12.71 -5.03 3.97
C GLY A 138 13.66 -6.01 4.66
N ILE A 139 14.92 -6.10 4.22
CA ILE A 139 15.94 -6.95 4.88
C ILE A 139 16.24 -6.43 6.29
N VAL A 140 16.44 -5.12 6.44
CA VAL A 140 16.70 -4.51 7.76
C VAL A 140 15.54 -4.82 8.72
N LEU A 141 14.29 -4.66 8.26
CA LEU A 141 13.12 -5.01 9.07
C LEU A 141 13.11 -6.50 9.43
N LEU A 142 13.41 -7.39 8.49
CA LEU A 142 13.44 -8.84 8.73
C LEU A 142 14.48 -9.19 9.80
N VAL A 143 15.68 -8.62 9.70
CA VAL A 143 16.75 -8.80 10.70
C VAL A 143 16.32 -8.26 12.07
N LEU A 144 15.66 -7.10 12.12
CA LEU A 144 15.14 -6.53 13.37
C LEU A 144 14.06 -7.39 14.02
N VAL A 145 13.16 -7.97 13.22
CA VAL A 145 12.10 -8.87 13.69
C VAL A 145 12.70 -10.16 14.24
N VAL A 146 13.62 -10.80 13.51
CA VAL A 146 14.34 -11.99 13.97
C VAL A 146 15.09 -11.70 15.27
N ALA A 147 15.82 -10.57 15.32
CA ALA A 147 16.51 -10.15 16.52
C ALA A 147 15.55 -9.92 17.70
N GLY A 148 14.40 -9.29 17.46
CA GLY A 148 13.35 -9.06 18.46
C GLY A 148 12.78 -10.37 19.02
N VAL A 149 12.41 -11.31 18.15
CA VAL A 149 11.93 -12.65 18.53
C VAL A 149 12.95 -13.38 19.39
N VAL A 150 14.22 -13.40 18.96
CA VAL A 150 15.32 -14.06 19.68
C VAL A 150 15.55 -13.45 21.06
N VAL A 151 15.49 -12.12 21.17
CA VAL A 151 15.68 -11.38 22.43
C VAL A 151 14.51 -11.60 23.39
N HIS A 152 13.27 -11.61 22.89
CA HIS A 152 12.07 -11.63 23.71
C HIS A 152 11.49 -13.01 23.98
N ARG A 153 12.00 -14.09 23.37
CA ARG A 153 11.47 -15.47 23.51
C ARG A 153 11.17 -15.96 24.94
N ARG A 154 11.94 -15.52 25.94
CA ARG A 154 11.75 -15.90 27.36
C ARG A 154 10.82 -14.97 28.14
N ARG A 155 10.45 -13.84 27.55
CA ARG A 155 9.62 -12.78 28.14
C ARG A 155 8.25 -12.66 27.46
N TRP A 156 7.87 -13.64 26.63
CA TRP A 156 6.56 -13.66 25.98
C TRP A 156 5.37 -13.60 26.96
N PRO A 157 5.40 -14.27 28.14
CA PRO A 157 4.32 -14.11 29.12
C PRO A 157 4.16 -12.68 29.62
N ASP A 158 5.27 -11.94 29.78
CA ASP A 158 5.27 -10.54 30.20
C ASP A 158 4.91 -9.59 29.06
N ALA A 159 5.36 -9.88 27.84
CA ALA A 159 5.06 -9.10 26.63
C ALA A 159 3.58 -9.18 26.22
N ALA A 160 2.84 -10.16 26.73
CA ALA A 160 1.39 -10.27 26.54
C ALA A 160 0.59 -9.30 27.41
N ARG A 161 1.20 -8.64 28.41
CA ARG A 161 0.53 -7.76 29.37
C ARG A 161 0.92 -6.30 29.13
N VAL A 162 -0.08 -5.41 29.04
CA VAL A 162 0.13 -3.95 29.02
C VAL A 162 -0.16 -3.38 30.40
N ARG A 163 0.88 -3.02 31.15
CA ARG A 163 0.71 -2.51 32.53
C ARG A 163 0.22 -1.07 32.52
N ARG A 164 -0.90 -0.83 33.18
CA ARG A 164 -1.49 0.51 33.37
C ARG A 164 -0.96 1.12 34.67
N GLY A 165 -0.76 2.44 34.71
CA GLY A 165 -0.40 3.16 35.94
C GLY A 165 1.09 3.21 36.30
N HIS A 166 2.00 2.82 35.40
CA HIS A 166 3.47 2.78 35.66
C HIS A 166 4.33 3.75 34.83
N GLY A 167 3.73 4.74 34.18
CA GLY A 167 4.43 5.82 33.48
C GLY A 167 4.45 5.63 31.97
N LEU A 168 4.60 6.72 31.22
CA LEU A 168 4.61 6.70 29.75
C LEU A 168 5.69 5.75 29.20
N ARG A 169 6.89 5.76 29.80
CA ARG A 169 8.01 4.93 29.36
C ARG A 169 7.70 3.43 29.47
N VAL A 170 7.11 2.99 30.59
CA VAL A 170 6.72 1.58 30.79
C VAL A 170 5.59 1.21 29.84
N ALA A 171 4.59 2.08 29.68
CA ALA A 171 3.49 1.84 28.76
C ALA A 171 3.96 1.69 27.30
N LEU A 172 4.90 2.54 26.83
CA LEU A 172 5.45 2.44 25.49
C LEU A 172 6.34 1.21 25.31
N PHE A 173 7.06 0.78 26.34
CA PHE A 173 7.82 -0.47 26.33
C PHE A 173 6.91 -1.69 26.22
N ASP A 174 5.86 -1.76 27.04
CA ASP A 174 4.89 -2.85 27.00
C ASP A 174 4.14 -2.87 25.66
N LEU A 175 3.77 -1.70 25.12
CA LEU A 175 3.14 -1.57 23.81
C LEU A 175 4.06 -2.05 22.68
N HIS A 176 5.35 -1.67 22.71
CA HIS A 176 6.34 -2.12 21.73
C HIS A 176 6.49 -3.64 21.75
N ALA A 177 6.58 -4.23 22.95
CA ALA A 177 6.68 -5.68 23.11
C ALA A 177 5.40 -6.40 22.64
N TRP A 178 4.22 -5.86 22.96
CA TRP A 178 2.93 -6.43 22.61
C TRP A 178 2.71 -6.43 21.08
N ILE A 179 2.93 -5.27 20.42
CA ILE A 179 2.85 -5.18 18.96
C ILE A 179 3.91 -6.06 18.30
N GLY A 180 5.15 -6.05 18.82
CA GLY A 180 6.22 -6.89 18.30
C GLY A 180 5.84 -8.37 18.32
N LEU A 181 5.27 -8.85 19.43
CA LEU A 181 4.86 -10.25 19.59
C LEU A 181 3.70 -10.61 18.64
N TRP A 182 2.57 -9.93 18.76
CA TRP A 182 1.35 -10.26 18.01
C TRP A 182 1.43 -9.88 16.53
N GLY A 183 2.22 -8.85 16.21
CA GLY A 183 2.45 -8.41 14.85
C GLY A 183 3.54 -9.17 14.10
N THR A 184 4.32 -10.04 14.77
CA THR A 184 5.44 -10.77 14.14
C THR A 184 5.08 -11.42 12.80
N PRO A 185 3.96 -12.16 12.64
CA PRO A 185 3.64 -12.81 11.36
C PRO A 185 3.51 -11.81 10.20
N TRP A 186 2.86 -10.66 10.43
CA TRP A 186 2.73 -9.60 9.43
C TRP A 186 4.02 -8.83 9.23
N LEU A 187 4.79 -8.57 10.28
CA LEU A 187 6.08 -7.89 10.15
C LEU A 187 7.05 -8.72 9.30
N VAL A 188 7.09 -10.04 9.49
CA VAL A 188 7.83 -10.97 8.62
C VAL A 188 7.31 -10.90 7.20
N LEU A 189 5.98 -10.94 7.01
CA LEU A 189 5.36 -10.84 5.69
C LEU A 189 5.75 -9.53 4.99
N PHE A 190 5.60 -8.37 5.62
CA PHE A 190 5.94 -7.06 5.05
C PHE A 190 7.42 -6.98 4.71
N ALA A 191 8.28 -7.42 5.61
CA ALA A 191 9.73 -7.40 5.46
C ALA A 191 10.19 -8.28 4.29
N PHE A 192 9.73 -9.54 4.28
CA PHE A 192 10.11 -10.52 3.27
C PHE A 192 9.58 -10.15 1.88
N THR A 193 8.29 -9.84 1.78
CA THR A 193 7.67 -9.48 0.51
C THR A 193 8.19 -8.15 -0.04
N GLY A 194 8.42 -7.17 0.84
CA GLY A 194 9.03 -5.90 0.47
C GLY A 194 10.47 -6.07 -0.03
N ALA A 195 11.27 -6.92 0.62
CA ALA A 195 12.63 -7.23 0.18
C ALA A 195 12.65 -7.92 -1.20
N LEU A 196 11.75 -8.88 -1.43
CA LEU A 196 11.66 -9.57 -2.72
C LEU A 196 11.18 -8.68 -3.86
N SER A 197 10.44 -7.61 -3.58
CA SER A 197 9.92 -6.72 -4.63
C SER A 197 11.03 -6.15 -5.52
N GLY A 198 12.01 -5.43 -4.96
CA GLY A 198 13.11 -4.84 -5.74
C GLY A 198 14.27 -5.82 -5.96
N LEU A 199 14.66 -6.58 -4.95
CA LEU A 199 15.80 -7.50 -5.09
C LEU A 199 15.47 -8.70 -5.98
N GLY A 200 14.23 -9.18 -5.96
CA GLY A 200 13.76 -10.20 -6.90
C GLY A 200 13.70 -9.68 -8.33
N ALA A 201 13.28 -8.42 -8.53
CA ALA A 201 13.32 -7.77 -9.84
C ALA A 201 14.77 -7.61 -10.34
N LEU A 202 15.69 -7.18 -9.48
CA LEU A 202 17.12 -7.10 -9.79
C LEU A 202 17.68 -8.47 -10.13
N GLY A 203 17.44 -9.49 -9.31
CA GLY A 203 17.88 -10.86 -9.56
C GLY A 203 17.34 -11.38 -10.90
N THR A 204 16.07 -11.13 -11.21
CA THR A 204 15.47 -11.54 -12.49
C THR A 204 16.19 -10.91 -13.67
N VAL A 205 16.37 -9.58 -13.66
CA VAL A 205 17.02 -8.86 -14.77
C VAL A 205 18.50 -9.24 -14.89
N SER A 206 19.21 -9.32 -13.77
CA SER A 206 20.66 -9.59 -13.75
C SER A 206 21.01 -11.04 -14.08
N LEU A 207 20.14 -12.00 -13.75
CA LEU A 207 20.40 -13.43 -13.97
C LEU A 207 19.71 -14.00 -15.21
N ALA A 208 18.76 -13.28 -15.83
CA ALA A 208 18.02 -13.79 -17.00
C ALA A 208 18.94 -14.24 -18.15
N GLY A 209 19.99 -13.47 -18.46
CA GLY A 209 20.93 -13.83 -19.53
C GLY A 209 21.82 -15.04 -19.21
N VAL A 210 22.03 -15.33 -17.92
CA VAL A 210 22.80 -16.50 -17.48
C VAL A 210 21.90 -17.74 -17.40
N ALA A 211 20.66 -17.57 -16.91
CA ALA A 211 19.68 -18.64 -16.82
C ALA A 211 19.14 -19.05 -18.20
N TYR A 212 19.03 -18.11 -19.13
CA TYR A 212 18.59 -18.34 -20.51
C TYR A 212 19.58 -17.73 -21.52
N PRO A 213 20.74 -18.36 -21.73
CA PRO A 213 21.74 -17.88 -22.68
C PRO A 213 21.13 -17.66 -24.07
N GLY A 214 21.29 -16.45 -24.62
CA GLY A 214 20.76 -16.06 -25.93
C GLY A 214 19.25 -15.77 -25.98
N GLN A 215 18.47 -16.02 -24.92
CA GLN A 215 17.02 -15.77 -24.89
C GLN A 215 16.51 -15.26 -23.52
N PRO A 216 17.04 -14.12 -22.99
CA PRO A 216 16.66 -13.59 -21.68
C PRO A 216 15.16 -13.27 -21.54
N GLN A 217 14.46 -13.01 -22.65
CA GLN A 217 13.01 -12.83 -22.72
C GLN A 217 12.22 -14.08 -22.29
N ARG A 218 12.80 -15.29 -22.39
CA ARG A 218 12.16 -16.52 -21.90
C ARG A 218 11.94 -16.50 -20.39
N ALA A 219 12.84 -15.89 -19.61
CA ALA A 219 12.65 -15.73 -18.18
C ALA A 219 11.34 -15.00 -17.87
N PHE A 220 11.06 -13.91 -18.59
CA PHE A 220 9.82 -13.15 -18.45
C PHE A 220 8.61 -13.90 -19.00
N ALA A 221 8.75 -14.62 -20.11
CA ALA A 221 7.66 -15.42 -20.68
C ALA A 221 7.28 -16.61 -19.78
N GLU A 222 8.23 -17.25 -19.12
CA GLU A 222 7.94 -18.29 -18.12
C GLU A 222 7.28 -17.69 -16.88
N LEU A 223 7.73 -16.53 -16.42
CA LEU A 223 7.15 -15.87 -15.23
C LEU A 223 5.74 -15.33 -15.50
N LEU A 224 5.56 -14.58 -16.59
CA LEU A 224 4.36 -13.80 -16.87
C LEU A 224 3.42 -14.51 -17.85
N GLY A 225 3.89 -15.49 -18.61
CA GLY A 225 3.21 -16.10 -19.75
C GLY A 225 3.73 -15.54 -21.08
N GLY A 226 3.59 -16.33 -22.16
CA GLY A 226 4.04 -15.94 -23.49
C GLY A 226 3.24 -14.76 -24.07
N PRO A 227 3.84 -13.96 -24.98
CA PRO A 227 3.12 -12.92 -25.70
C PRO A 227 2.03 -13.54 -26.59
N PRO A 228 0.95 -12.79 -26.90
CA PRO A 228 -0.04 -13.26 -27.87
C PRO A 228 0.62 -13.51 -29.25
N PRO A 229 0.06 -14.42 -30.08
CA PRO A 229 0.63 -14.78 -31.39
C PRO A 229 0.96 -13.56 -32.25
N ALA A 230 2.07 -13.58 -33.01
CA ALA A 230 2.69 -12.38 -33.57
C ALA A 230 2.24 -11.95 -34.98
N GLU A 231 1.55 -12.80 -35.74
CA GLU A 231 1.28 -12.52 -37.16
C GLU A 231 0.06 -11.61 -37.35
N ALA A 232 0.20 -10.56 -38.17
CA ALA A 232 -0.90 -9.65 -38.52
C ALA A 232 -1.80 -10.31 -39.57
N GLY A 233 -3.11 -10.30 -39.34
CA GLY A 233 -4.10 -10.93 -40.23
C GLY A 233 -4.77 -9.94 -41.19
N GLY A 234 -4.48 -8.65 -41.08
CA GLY A 234 -5.20 -7.58 -41.78
C GLY A 234 -6.44 -7.12 -41.00
N PRO A 235 -7.24 -6.17 -41.51
CA PRO A 235 -8.43 -5.69 -40.81
C PRO A 235 -9.44 -6.80 -40.55
N TRP A 236 -10.05 -6.83 -39.37
CA TRP A 236 -11.14 -7.78 -39.08
C TRP A 236 -12.38 -7.51 -39.95
N GLN A 237 -13.21 -8.53 -40.18
CA GLN A 237 -14.43 -8.37 -40.97
C GLN A 237 -15.62 -7.89 -40.13
N HIS A 238 -15.68 -8.33 -38.87
CA HIS A 238 -16.75 -8.00 -37.92
C HIS A 238 -16.13 -7.64 -36.58
N ALA A 239 -16.66 -6.61 -35.93
CA ALA A 239 -16.31 -6.30 -34.56
C ALA A 239 -16.85 -7.42 -33.64
N PRO A 240 -16.03 -7.96 -32.74
CA PRO A 240 -16.41 -9.00 -31.80
C PRO A 240 -17.24 -8.42 -30.66
N ASP A 241 -18.14 -9.24 -30.11
CA ASP A 241 -18.96 -8.91 -28.95
C ASP A 241 -18.17 -9.24 -27.66
N LEU A 242 -17.62 -8.20 -27.02
CA LEU A 242 -16.84 -8.37 -25.80
C LEU A 242 -17.71 -8.88 -24.65
N ASP A 243 -18.96 -8.44 -24.55
CA ASP A 243 -19.87 -8.83 -23.49
C ASP A 243 -20.29 -10.30 -23.59
N ALA A 244 -20.48 -10.82 -24.81
CA ALA A 244 -20.69 -12.26 -25.06
C ALA A 244 -19.45 -13.08 -24.70
N LEU A 245 -18.25 -12.61 -25.07
CA LEU A 245 -17.00 -13.29 -24.69
C LEU A 245 -16.82 -13.33 -23.18
N LEU A 246 -17.08 -12.20 -22.51
CA LEU A 246 -17.07 -12.08 -21.05
C LEU A 246 -18.08 -13.03 -20.37
N ARG A 247 -19.28 -13.22 -20.94
CA ARG A 247 -20.25 -14.20 -20.42
C ARG A 247 -19.76 -15.64 -20.62
N ARG A 248 -19.17 -15.93 -21.78
CA ARG A 248 -18.60 -17.26 -22.09
C ARG A 248 -17.46 -17.65 -21.15
N ASP A 249 -16.56 -16.71 -20.86
CA ASP A 249 -15.46 -16.92 -19.90
C ASP A 249 -15.99 -17.22 -18.50
N ALA A 250 -16.97 -16.44 -18.03
CA ALA A 250 -17.60 -16.64 -16.72
C ALA A 250 -18.30 -18.02 -16.61
N ALA A 251 -18.93 -18.49 -17.69
CA ALA A 251 -19.52 -19.83 -17.74
C ALA A 251 -18.47 -20.95 -17.74
N ARG A 252 -17.34 -20.75 -18.43
CA ARG A 252 -16.22 -21.71 -18.46
C ARG A 252 -15.48 -21.79 -17.12
N ARG A 253 -15.37 -20.66 -16.40
CA ARG A 253 -14.56 -20.51 -15.18
C ARG A 253 -15.35 -19.78 -14.08
N PRO A 254 -16.32 -20.44 -13.43
CA PRO A 254 -17.18 -19.81 -12.43
C PRO A 254 -16.41 -19.31 -11.19
N ASP A 255 -15.27 -19.92 -10.86
CA ASP A 255 -14.41 -19.53 -9.73
C ASP A 255 -13.47 -18.34 -10.04
N PHE A 256 -13.51 -17.83 -11.27
CA PHE A 256 -12.64 -16.76 -11.75
C PHE A 256 -13.36 -15.41 -11.69
N ARG A 257 -12.80 -14.50 -10.90
CA ARG A 257 -13.27 -13.13 -10.80
C ARG A 257 -12.43 -12.24 -11.71
N ARG A 258 -13.02 -11.86 -12.85
CA ARG A 258 -12.44 -10.87 -13.77
C ARG A 258 -12.23 -9.53 -13.09
N GLU A 259 -11.12 -8.90 -13.42
CA GLU A 259 -10.73 -7.61 -12.88
C GLU A 259 -10.12 -6.67 -13.93
N ALA A 260 -9.67 -7.21 -15.07
CA ALA A 260 -9.20 -6.46 -16.21
C ALA A 260 -9.42 -7.24 -17.52
N VAL A 261 -9.48 -6.52 -18.63
CA VAL A 261 -9.51 -7.05 -20.00
C VAL A 261 -8.42 -6.34 -20.78
N ALA A 262 -7.50 -7.07 -21.42
CA ALA A 262 -6.54 -6.50 -22.34
C ALA A 262 -6.93 -6.84 -23.78
N LEU A 263 -6.97 -5.82 -24.63
CA LEU A 263 -7.19 -5.96 -26.05
C LEU A 263 -5.83 -5.88 -26.73
N HIS A 264 -5.55 -6.84 -27.60
CA HIS A 264 -4.30 -6.91 -28.35
C HIS A 264 -4.59 -6.90 -29.84
N ARG A 265 -3.93 -5.99 -30.56
CA ARG A 265 -4.17 -5.67 -31.97
C ARG A 265 -5.65 -5.46 -32.31
N TRP A 266 -6.37 -4.70 -31.49
CA TRP A 266 -7.79 -4.42 -31.73
C TRP A 266 -8.00 -3.81 -33.12
N GLY A 267 -8.97 -4.35 -33.88
CA GLY A 267 -9.19 -4.01 -35.30
C GLY A 267 -8.53 -4.95 -36.32
N ASP A 268 -7.67 -5.88 -35.89
CA ASP A 268 -7.03 -6.89 -36.75
C ASP A 268 -7.76 -8.25 -36.70
N ALA A 269 -7.71 -9.03 -37.78
CA ALA A 269 -8.31 -10.36 -37.88
C ALA A 269 -7.69 -11.35 -36.86
N ASN A 270 -6.43 -11.14 -36.49
CA ASN A 270 -5.73 -11.89 -35.45
C ASN A 270 -5.75 -11.17 -34.09
N ALA A 271 -6.71 -10.27 -33.85
CA ALA A 271 -6.92 -9.65 -32.55
C ALA A 271 -7.16 -10.72 -31.47
N THR A 272 -6.65 -10.47 -30.27
CA THR A 272 -6.86 -11.33 -29.11
C THR A 272 -7.36 -10.54 -27.93
N VAL A 273 -8.16 -11.19 -27.10
CA VAL A 273 -8.70 -10.64 -25.87
C VAL A 273 -8.17 -11.48 -24.71
N GLU A 274 -7.50 -10.82 -23.78
CA GLU A 274 -7.00 -11.43 -22.56
C GLU A 274 -7.84 -10.97 -21.37
N ILE A 275 -8.55 -11.90 -20.74
CA ILE A 275 -9.34 -11.62 -19.54
C ILE A 275 -8.48 -11.98 -18.33
N ALA A 276 -8.19 -10.99 -17.48
CA ALA A 276 -7.31 -11.12 -16.34
C ALA A 276 -8.07 -10.90 -15.02
N GLY A 277 -7.70 -11.64 -13.98
CA GLY A 277 -8.51 -11.70 -12.76
C GLY A 277 -7.83 -12.36 -11.59
N THR A 278 -8.65 -12.81 -10.64
CA THR A 278 -8.23 -13.63 -9.52
C THR A 278 -9.07 -14.89 -9.46
N THR A 279 -8.46 -16.02 -9.09
CA THR A 279 -9.15 -17.30 -8.96
C THR A 279 -9.30 -17.64 -7.49
N ALA A 280 -10.49 -18.09 -7.07
CA ALA A 280 -10.73 -18.50 -5.69
C ALA A 280 -9.71 -19.59 -5.24
N GLY A 281 -9.19 -19.44 -4.02
CA GLY A 281 -8.21 -20.35 -3.43
C GLY A 281 -6.77 -20.25 -3.97
N LEU A 282 -6.50 -19.35 -4.93
CA LEU A 282 -5.15 -19.15 -5.47
C LEU A 282 -4.60 -17.77 -5.07
N PRO A 283 -3.54 -17.72 -4.22
CA PRO A 283 -2.88 -16.46 -3.87
C PRO A 283 -2.09 -15.92 -5.08
N SER A 284 -2.80 -15.23 -5.97
CA SER A 284 -2.31 -14.75 -7.25
C SER A 284 -2.96 -13.41 -7.62
N THR A 285 -2.56 -12.82 -8.74
CA THR A 285 -3.07 -11.53 -9.23
C THR A 285 -3.44 -11.59 -10.71
N VAL A 286 -4.04 -10.50 -11.20
CA VAL A 286 -4.30 -10.23 -12.63
C VAL A 286 -3.07 -10.29 -13.54
N VAL A 287 -1.86 -10.39 -12.99
CA VAL A 287 -0.63 -10.56 -13.76
C VAL A 287 -0.43 -12.03 -14.13
N PHE A 288 -0.90 -12.95 -13.29
CA PHE A 288 -0.57 -14.38 -13.39
C PHE A 288 -1.80 -15.28 -13.64
N GLU A 289 -3.02 -14.78 -13.47
CA GLU A 289 -4.27 -15.48 -13.81
C GLU A 289 -4.97 -14.77 -14.98
N ARG A 290 -4.87 -15.36 -16.17
CA ARG A 290 -5.29 -14.77 -17.44
C ARG A 290 -5.84 -15.83 -18.39
N HIS A 291 -6.91 -15.54 -19.10
CA HIS A 291 -7.49 -16.39 -20.13
C HIS A 291 -7.42 -15.67 -21.48
N LEU A 292 -6.78 -16.30 -22.46
CA LEU A 292 -6.56 -15.75 -23.79
C LEU A 292 -7.57 -16.32 -24.78
N TYR A 293 -8.22 -15.43 -25.52
CA TYR A 293 -9.21 -15.75 -26.54
C TYR A 293 -8.85 -15.08 -27.87
N ARG A 294 -9.18 -15.73 -28.98
CA ARG A 294 -9.23 -15.07 -30.29
C ARG A 294 -10.45 -14.15 -30.30
N ALA A 295 -10.25 -12.91 -30.70
CA ALA A 295 -11.32 -11.92 -30.70
C ALA A 295 -12.42 -12.28 -31.72
N ALA A 296 -12.04 -12.70 -32.93
CA ALA A 296 -12.96 -12.92 -34.07
C ALA A 296 -14.15 -13.86 -33.79
N ASP A 297 -13.95 -14.93 -33.03
CA ASP A 297 -14.94 -15.98 -32.78
C ASP A 297 -15.08 -16.36 -31.29
N GLY A 298 -14.29 -15.72 -30.42
CA GLY A 298 -14.20 -16.05 -29.01
C GLY A 298 -13.62 -17.45 -28.75
N GLN A 299 -12.85 -18.03 -29.68
CA GLN A 299 -12.18 -19.31 -29.45
C GLN A 299 -11.16 -19.15 -28.32
N TRP A 300 -11.24 -20.04 -27.32
CA TRP A 300 -10.23 -20.16 -26.28
C TRP A 300 -8.89 -20.61 -26.88
N LEU A 301 -7.82 -19.88 -26.56
CA LEU A 301 -6.46 -20.17 -27.05
C LEU A 301 -5.56 -20.73 -25.95
N ALA A 302 -5.52 -20.10 -24.78
CA ALA A 302 -4.63 -20.50 -23.69
C ALA A 302 -5.10 -19.97 -22.33
N ASP A 303 -4.69 -20.64 -21.26
CA ASP A 303 -4.80 -20.12 -19.89
C ASP A 303 -3.40 -19.91 -19.31
N ALA A 304 -3.15 -18.72 -18.75
CA ALA A 304 -2.03 -18.48 -17.85
C ALA A 304 -2.55 -18.56 -16.40
N THR A 305 -2.02 -19.50 -15.62
CA THR A 305 -2.39 -19.66 -14.21
C THR A 305 -1.18 -20.06 -13.38
N SER A 306 -1.19 -19.69 -12.11
CA SER A 306 -0.27 -20.20 -11.10
C SER A 306 -0.56 -21.66 -10.72
N ARG A 307 -1.76 -22.16 -11.01
CA ARG A 307 -2.13 -23.56 -10.79
C ARG A 307 -1.28 -24.48 -11.67
N GLY A 308 -0.81 -25.59 -11.09
CA GLY A 308 0.06 -26.54 -11.78
C GLY A 308 1.52 -26.11 -11.90
N ARG A 309 1.89 -24.91 -11.44
CA ARG A 309 3.29 -24.47 -11.39
C ARG A 309 4.00 -24.99 -10.14
N GLY A 310 5.34 -25.09 -10.22
CA GLY A 310 6.18 -25.53 -9.11
C GLY A 310 6.03 -24.66 -7.85
N PHE A 311 6.31 -25.25 -6.69
CA PHE A 311 6.14 -24.60 -5.38
C PHE A 311 6.82 -23.23 -5.31
N TRP A 312 8.08 -23.12 -5.74
CA TRP A 312 8.85 -21.88 -5.67
C TRP A 312 8.26 -20.75 -6.52
N LEU A 313 7.78 -21.09 -7.73
CA LEU A 313 7.13 -20.11 -8.60
C LEU A 313 5.78 -19.67 -8.04
N ARG A 314 5.01 -20.58 -7.44
CA ARG A 314 3.78 -20.23 -6.72
C ARG A 314 4.04 -19.33 -5.52
N ALA A 315 5.11 -19.60 -4.76
CA ALA A 315 5.51 -18.77 -3.64
C ALA A 315 5.91 -17.35 -4.11
N PHE A 316 6.67 -17.25 -5.21
CA PHE A 316 7.02 -15.97 -5.83
C PHE A 316 5.78 -15.20 -6.30
N ILE A 317 4.84 -15.87 -6.99
CA ILE A 317 3.57 -15.27 -7.42
C ILE A 317 2.76 -14.74 -6.21
N ALA A 318 2.73 -15.51 -5.11
CA ALA A 318 2.02 -15.14 -3.89
C ALA A 318 2.61 -13.93 -3.16
N VAL A 319 3.87 -13.55 -3.41
CA VAL A 319 4.47 -12.33 -2.82
C VAL A 319 3.67 -11.08 -3.18
N GLN A 320 3.23 -10.97 -4.43
CA GLN A 320 2.53 -9.79 -4.92
C GLN A 320 1.19 -9.56 -4.19
N PRO A 321 0.22 -10.49 -4.21
CA PRO A 321 -1.05 -10.26 -3.54
C PRO A 321 -0.91 -10.13 -2.03
N LEU A 322 0.06 -10.83 -1.41
CA LEU A 322 0.32 -10.71 0.01
C LEU A 322 0.88 -9.33 0.38
N HIS A 323 1.83 -8.78 -0.38
CA HIS A 323 2.39 -7.45 -0.11
C HIS A 323 1.39 -6.32 -0.31
N PHE A 324 0.56 -6.41 -1.36
CA PHE A 324 -0.41 -5.38 -1.73
C PHE A 324 -1.79 -5.57 -1.07
N ALA A 325 -1.91 -6.50 -0.10
CA ALA A 325 -3.15 -6.84 0.59
C ALA A 325 -4.32 -7.20 -0.36
N GLN A 326 -4.02 -7.84 -1.49
CA GLN A 326 -5.00 -8.28 -2.49
C GLN A 326 -5.51 -9.68 -2.14
N TYR A 327 -6.51 -9.74 -1.27
CA TYR A 327 -7.10 -10.98 -0.77
C TYR A 327 -8.35 -11.45 -1.53
N GLY A 328 -8.50 -11.05 -2.80
CA GLY A 328 -9.64 -11.41 -3.64
C GLY A 328 -9.90 -12.91 -3.75
N TRP A 329 -8.85 -13.71 -3.65
CA TRP A 329 -8.86 -15.17 -3.71
C TRP A 329 -9.43 -15.85 -2.45
N VAL A 330 -9.64 -15.14 -1.35
CA VAL A 330 -10.21 -15.68 -0.08
C VAL A 330 -11.73 -15.44 0.02
N GLY A 331 -12.37 -14.94 -1.04
CA GLY A 331 -13.81 -14.66 -1.06
C GLY A 331 -14.22 -13.63 0.00
N ALA A 332 -15.26 -13.94 0.78
CA ALA A 332 -15.86 -13.02 1.75
C ALA A 332 -14.89 -12.55 2.87
N ALA A 333 -13.92 -13.39 3.25
CA ALA A 333 -12.94 -13.04 4.28
C ALA A 333 -11.88 -12.03 3.80
N GLY A 334 -11.79 -11.80 2.48
CA GLY A 334 -10.77 -10.91 1.90
C GLY A 334 -10.84 -9.48 2.42
N GLY A 335 -12.05 -8.94 2.65
CA GLY A 335 -12.24 -7.61 3.21
C GLY A 335 -11.70 -7.49 4.64
N VAL A 336 -11.97 -8.48 5.48
CA VAL A 336 -11.48 -8.54 6.88
C VAL A 336 -9.96 -8.66 6.91
N LEU A 337 -9.38 -9.52 6.08
CA LEU A 337 -7.92 -9.67 5.98
C LEU A 337 -7.26 -8.37 5.52
N ARG A 338 -7.83 -7.66 4.54
CA ARG A 338 -7.34 -6.36 4.08
C ARG A 338 -7.35 -5.32 5.20
N ALA A 339 -8.44 -5.25 5.97
CA ALA A 339 -8.56 -4.35 7.12
C ALA A 339 -7.53 -4.68 8.20
N LEU A 340 -7.37 -5.97 8.55
CA LEU A 340 -6.37 -6.42 9.52
C LEU A 340 -4.94 -6.12 9.04
N HIS A 341 -4.66 -6.31 7.75
CA HIS A 341 -3.37 -6.00 7.14
C HIS A 341 -3.04 -4.50 7.24
N PHE A 342 -4.02 -3.64 6.96
CA PHE A 342 -3.88 -2.19 7.11
C PHE A 342 -3.66 -1.78 8.57
N LEU A 343 -4.45 -2.32 9.50
CA LEU A 343 -4.29 -2.08 10.95
C LEU A 343 -2.91 -2.52 11.44
N MET A 344 -2.38 -3.62 10.92
CA MET A 344 -1.06 -4.10 11.28
C MET A 344 0.06 -3.24 10.66
N GLY A 345 -0.17 -2.65 9.49
CA GLY A 345 0.69 -1.59 8.94
C GLY A 345 0.75 -0.36 9.86
N LEU A 346 -0.39 0.10 10.38
CA LEU A 346 -0.45 1.16 11.39
C LEU A 346 0.27 0.76 12.69
N ALA A 347 0.05 -0.47 13.16
CA ALA A 347 0.74 -1.00 14.34
C ALA A 347 2.26 -1.05 14.15
N ALA A 348 2.75 -1.40 12.95
CA ALA A 348 4.17 -1.35 12.61
C ALA A 348 4.74 0.08 12.68
N CYS A 349 3.97 1.09 12.27
CA CYS A 349 4.34 2.49 12.43
C CYS A 349 4.47 2.87 13.92
N VAL A 350 3.51 2.42 14.76
CA VAL A 350 3.57 2.62 16.22
C VAL A 350 4.75 1.88 16.85
N LEU A 351 5.07 0.68 16.37
CA LEU A 351 6.24 -0.10 16.79
C LEU A 351 7.54 0.67 16.54
N CYS A 352 7.71 1.26 15.34
CA CYS A 352 8.85 2.11 15.02
C CYS A 352 8.89 3.36 15.90
N ALA A 353 7.77 4.07 16.06
CA ALA A 353 7.70 5.30 16.86
C ALA A 353 8.02 5.05 18.34
N THR A 354 7.48 3.98 18.92
CA THR A 354 7.76 3.57 20.31
C THR A 354 9.22 3.15 20.48
N GLY A 355 9.79 2.39 19.53
CA GLY A 355 11.20 1.98 19.54
C GLY A 355 12.16 3.17 19.50
N LEU A 356 11.91 4.13 18.59
CA LEU A 356 12.68 5.38 18.51
C LEU A 356 12.60 6.17 19.81
N HIS A 357 11.39 6.33 20.38
CA HIS A 357 11.21 7.06 21.63
C HIS A 357 11.97 6.43 22.81
N LEU A 358 11.87 5.12 22.99
CA LEU A 358 12.57 4.40 24.05
C LEU A 358 14.09 4.53 23.94
N TRP A 359 14.62 4.52 22.72
CA TRP A 359 16.04 4.73 22.47
C TRP A 359 16.47 6.16 22.78
N ILE A 360 15.71 7.17 22.32
CA ILE A 360 15.98 8.59 22.58
C ILE A 360 16.03 8.87 24.07
N GLU A 361 15.02 8.41 24.83
CA GLU A 361 14.96 8.62 26.29
C GLU A 361 16.14 7.96 27.01
N ARG A 362 16.57 6.78 26.57
CA ARG A 362 17.76 6.12 27.12
C ARG A 362 19.03 6.92 26.87
N ARG A 363 19.22 7.44 25.66
CA ARG A 363 20.42 8.21 25.28
C ARG A 363 20.45 9.59 25.94
N ARG A 364 19.29 10.22 26.14
CA ARG A 364 19.16 11.44 26.97
C ARG A 364 19.60 11.21 28.40
N ALA A 365 19.22 10.09 29.02
CA ALA A 365 19.68 9.72 30.35
C ALA A 365 21.20 9.54 30.43
N GLN A 366 21.84 9.17 29.31
CA GLN A 366 23.29 9.05 29.16
C GLN A 366 23.97 10.35 28.72
N ARG A 367 23.22 11.48 28.63
CA ARG A 367 23.71 12.79 28.16
C ARG A 367 24.33 12.77 26.75
N ASP A 368 23.90 11.83 25.90
CA ASP A 368 24.38 11.69 24.53
C ASP A 368 23.69 12.69 23.60
N ARG A 369 24.48 13.53 22.92
CA ARG A 369 23.98 14.57 22.00
C ARG A 369 23.25 14.00 20.79
N SER A 370 23.57 12.77 20.36
CA SER A 370 22.90 12.10 19.24
C SER A 370 21.40 11.90 19.49
N ALA A 371 20.97 11.85 20.76
CA ALA A 371 19.57 11.74 21.14
C ALA A 371 18.75 12.95 20.67
N ASN A 372 19.33 14.15 20.68
CA ASN A 372 18.64 15.37 20.26
C ASN A 372 18.51 15.46 18.74
N VAL A 373 19.53 15.02 18.02
CA VAL A 373 19.50 14.92 16.55
C VAL A 373 18.44 13.90 16.12
N LEU A 374 18.47 12.69 16.69
CA LEU A 374 17.47 11.67 16.38
C LEU A 374 16.07 12.11 16.79
N ALA A 375 15.89 12.80 17.91
CA ALA A 375 14.60 13.35 18.30
C ALA A 375 14.07 14.39 17.28
N ALA A 376 14.94 15.26 16.75
CA ALA A 376 14.56 16.22 15.73
C ALA A 376 14.13 15.51 14.44
N VAL A 377 14.94 14.55 13.98
CA VAL A 377 14.67 13.76 12.78
C VAL A 377 13.40 12.93 12.94
N ALA A 378 13.21 12.23 14.07
CA ALA A 378 12.04 11.42 14.32
C ALA A 378 10.75 12.27 14.39
N VAL A 379 10.74 13.37 15.13
CA VAL A 379 9.56 14.25 15.23
C VAL A 379 9.24 14.90 13.88
N GLY A 380 10.25 15.43 13.19
CA GLY A 380 10.08 16.10 11.91
C GLY A 380 9.68 15.15 10.80
N ALA A 381 10.45 14.07 10.59
CA ALA A 381 10.21 13.14 9.49
C ALA A 381 8.98 12.27 9.75
N CYS A 382 8.82 11.67 10.94
CA CYS A 382 7.69 10.78 11.21
C CYS A 382 6.42 11.57 11.48
N GLY A 383 6.46 12.54 12.41
CA GLY A 383 5.31 13.38 12.74
C GLY A 383 4.88 14.27 11.59
N GLY A 384 5.84 14.83 10.84
CA GLY A 384 5.57 15.62 9.65
C GLY A 384 4.96 14.81 8.51
N LEU A 385 5.37 13.55 8.30
CA LEU A 385 4.78 12.69 7.29
C LEU A 385 3.32 12.34 7.62
N VAL A 386 3.01 12.08 8.89
CA VAL A 386 1.63 11.85 9.35
C VAL A 386 0.76 13.08 9.06
N LEU A 387 1.27 14.29 9.34
CA LEU A 387 0.58 15.54 9.00
C LEU A 387 0.42 15.73 7.49
N ALA A 388 1.49 15.53 6.72
CA ALA A 388 1.46 15.69 5.26
C ALA A 388 0.45 14.75 4.61
N GLY A 389 0.32 13.50 5.09
CA GLY A 389 -0.70 12.56 4.64
C GLY A 389 -2.13 13.05 4.95
N GLY A 390 -2.36 13.62 6.14
CA GLY A 390 -3.67 14.17 6.51
C GLY A 390 -4.04 15.40 5.68
N VAL A 391 -3.07 16.30 5.46
CA VAL A 391 -3.24 17.48 4.61
C VAL A 391 -3.50 17.07 3.16
N LEU A 392 -2.80 16.05 2.64
CA LEU A 392 -3.03 15.54 1.28
C LEU A 392 -4.48 15.04 1.11
N LEU A 393 -5.00 14.27 2.08
CA LEU A 393 -6.38 13.78 2.04
C LEU A 393 -7.40 14.93 2.09
N LEU A 394 -7.21 15.88 3.01
CA LEU A 394 -8.10 17.03 3.16
C LEU A 394 -8.07 17.94 1.92
N ALA A 395 -6.88 18.37 1.49
CA ALA A 395 -6.72 19.24 0.34
C ALA A 395 -7.16 18.55 -0.96
N GLY A 396 -6.86 17.25 -1.11
CA GLY A 396 -7.31 16.45 -2.24
C GLY A 396 -8.84 16.30 -2.30
N ARG A 397 -9.54 16.51 -1.19
CA ARG A 397 -11.01 16.54 -1.18
C ARG A 397 -11.59 17.94 -1.37
N ALA A 398 -10.90 18.97 -0.88
CA ALA A 398 -11.35 20.36 -0.93
C ALA A 398 -11.08 21.03 -2.29
N LEU A 399 -10.06 20.61 -3.02
CA LEU A 399 -9.68 21.20 -4.31
C LEU A 399 -10.40 20.50 -5.49
N PRO A 400 -10.80 21.25 -6.53
CA PRO A 400 -11.44 20.70 -7.72
C PRO A 400 -10.45 19.83 -8.53
N ASP A 401 -10.97 18.98 -9.42
CA ASP A 401 -10.13 18.07 -10.19
C ASP A 401 -9.35 18.75 -11.33
N GLY A 402 -8.12 18.29 -11.57
CA GLY A 402 -7.27 18.82 -12.65
C GLY A 402 -5.76 18.55 -12.44
N VAL A 403 -5.01 18.46 -13.54
CA VAL A 403 -3.56 18.15 -13.52
C VAL A 403 -2.74 19.18 -12.72
N HIS A 404 -3.08 20.47 -12.84
CA HIS A 404 -2.43 21.52 -12.05
C HIS A 404 -2.66 21.33 -10.54
N VAL A 405 -3.81 20.78 -10.16
CA VAL A 405 -4.15 20.51 -8.76
C VAL A 405 -3.33 19.32 -8.25
N ASP A 406 -3.14 18.27 -9.04
CA ASP A 406 -2.30 17.13 -8.64
C ASP A 406 -0.84 17.55 -8.39
N HIS A 407 -0.29 18.43 -9.23
CA HIS A 407 1.02 19.01 -9.00
C HIS A 407 1.04 19.91 -7.75
N ALA A 408 0.02 20.76 -7.56
CA ALA A 408 -0.11 21.60 -6.37
C ALA A 408 -0.22 20.78 -5.07
N LEU A 409 -0.95 19.67 -5.08
CA LEU A 409 -1.08 18.74 -3.96
C LEU A 409 0.26 18.07 -3.65
N ALA A 410 1.00 17.66 -4.68
CA ALA A 410 2.35 17.13 -4.51
C ALA A 410 3.28 18.16 -3.87
N MET A 411 3.30 19.40 -4.37
CA MET A 411 4.10 20.50 -3.80
C MET A 411 3.68 20.80 -2.36
N LEU A 412 2.38 20.84 -2.06
CA LEU A 412 1.85 21.07 -0.72
C LEU A 412 2.31 19.96 0.24
N PHE A 413 2.22 18.69 -0.17
CA PHE A 413 2.70 17.56 0.61
C PHE A 413 4.18 17.72 0.96
N TRP A 414 5.02 18.01 -0.03
CA TRP A 414 6.46 18.20 0.18
C TRP A 414 6.78 19.41 1.05
N ALA A 415 6.08 20.53 0.85
CA ALA A 415 6.26 21.75 1.64
C ALA A 415 5.88 21.54 3.11
N VAL A 416 4.75 20.88 3.38
CA VAL A 416 4.32 20.54 4.75
C VAL A 416 5.33 19.61 5.42
N TRP A 417 5.78 18.58 4.71
CA TRP A 417 6.73 17.61 5.26
C TRP A 417 8.11 18.22 5.53
N ALA A 418 8.67 18.94 4.55
CA ALA A 418 9.96 19.63 4.68
C ALA A 418 9.90 20.73 5.75
N GLY A 419 8.81 21.48 5.82
CA GLY A 419 8.56 22.48 6.86
C GLY A 419 8.54 21.86 8.26
N ALA A 420 7.87 20.71 8.43
CA ALA A 420 7.85 20.00 9.71
C ALA A 420 9.24 19.52 10.16
N ILE A 421 10.07 19.07 9.21
CA ILE A 421 11.47 18.70 9.46
C ILE A 421 12.29 19.93 9.87
N ALA A 422 12.18 21.04 9.13
CA ALA A 422 12.92 22.27 9.39
C ALA A 422 12.57 22.88 10.76
N VAL A 423 11.29 22.89 11.13
CA VAL A 423 10.85 23.35 12.45
C VAL A 423 11.34 22.41 13.55
N ALA A 424 11.27 21.07 13.36
CA ALA A 424 11.74 20.12 14.36
C ALA A 424 13.25 20.20 14.62
N ALA A 425 14.05 20.57 13.61
CA ALA A 425 15.48 20.81 13.75
C ALA A 425 15.78 22.00 14.68
N ARG A 426 14.95 23.05 14.64
CA ARG A 426 15.11 24.29 15.42
C ARG A 426 14.30 24.34 16.71
N ALA A 427 13.32 23.45 16.89
CA ALA A 427 12.44 23.46 18.04
C ALA A 427 13.19 23.18 19.35
N ALA A 428 13.09 24.10 20.30
CA ALA A 428 13.60 23.92 21.66
C ALA A 428 12.87 22.78 22.39
N ASP A 429 11.53 22.81 22.38
CA ASP A 429 10.67 21.73 22.89
C ASP A 429 10.09 20.90 21.74
N ARG A 430 10.81 19.84 21.37
CA ARG A 430 10.40 18.88 20.34
C ARG A 430 9.15 18.09 20.72
N ALA A 431 8.87 17.91 22.01
CA ALA A 431 7.65 17.25 22.47
C ALA A 431 6.43 18.17 22.31
N ALA A 432 6.58 19.48 22.53
CA ALA A 432 5.57 20.46 22.17
C ALA A 432 5.31 20.47 20.66
N TRP A 433 6.37 20.50 19.86
CA TRP A 433 6.22 20.46 18.41
C TRP A 433 5.52 19.19 17.92
N LEU A 434 5.88 18.02 18.45
CA LEU A 434 5.18 16.76 18.14
C LEU A 434 3.68 16.85 18.47
N ARG A 435 3.30 17.43 19.62
CA ARG A 435 1.87 17.62 19.96
C ARG A 435 1.16 18.55 18.98
N VAL A 436 1.83 19.59 18.48
CA VAL A 436 1.27 20.45 17.43
C VAL A 436 1.05 19.68 16.14
N LEU A 437 2.06 18.94 15.68
CA LEU A 437 1.96 18.07 14.49
C LEU A 437 0.80 17.07 14.62
N MET A 438 0.69 16.40 15.77
CA MET A 438 -0.39 15.44 16.03
C MET A 438 -1.78 16.09 16.07
N ARG A 439 -1.91 17.32 16.62
CA ARG A 439 -3.18 18.05 16.60
C ARG A 439 -3.57 18.47 15.20
N ALA A 440 -2.63 19.04 14.45
CA ALA A 440 -2.85 19.46 13.08
C ALA A 440 -3.20 18.25 12.19
N ALA A 441 -2.47 17.14 12.34
CA ALA A 441 -2.77 15.90 11.63
C ALA A 441 -4.15 15.36 12.03
N GLY A 442 -4.45 15.34 13.32
CA GLY A 442 -5.73 14.89 13.83
C GLY A 442 -6.92 15.68 13.29
N ALA A 443 -6.78 17.02 13.23
CA ALA A 443 -7.76 17.89 12.58
C ALA A 443 -7.85 17.62 11.08
N ALA A 444 -6.72 17.48 10.37
CA ALA A 444 -6.71 17.24 8.93
C ALA A 444 -7.41 15.92 8.53
N TYR A 445 -7.09 14.80 9.20
CA TYR A 445 -7.77 13.51 8.96
C TYR A 445 -9.26 13.57 9.31
N GLY A 446 -9.61 14.16 10.47
CA GLY A 446 -11.00 14.29 10.89
C GLY A 446 -11.83 15.15 9.94
N LEU A 447 -11.29 16.28 9.52
CA LEU A 447 -11.94 17.17 8.55
C LEU A 447 -12.05 16.52 7.17
N ALA A 448 -11.05 15.76 6.73
CA ALA A 448 -11.09 15.05 5.44
C ALA A 448 -12.30 14.10 5.38
N GLY A 449 -12.45 13.23 6.39
CA GLY A 449 -13.59 12.31 6.48
C GLY A 449 -14.94 13.03 6.65
N ALA A 450 -15.00 14.07 7.48
CA ALA A 450 -16.25 14.84 7.67
C ALA A 450 -16.68 15.57 6.39
N THR A 451 -15.72 16.14 5.65
CA THR A 451 -15.97 16.87 4.40
C THR A 451 -16.46 15.92 3.32
N HIS A 452 -15.82 14.77 3.17
CA HIS A 452 -16.28 13.76 2.22
C HIS A 452 -17.69 13.26 2.56
N CYS A 453 -17.95 12.89 3.81
CA CYS A 453 -19.26 12.42 4.26
C CYS A 453 -20.37 13.47 3.98
N ALA A 454 -20.12 14.75 4.29
CA ALA A 454 -21.06 15.81 4.00
C ALA A 454 -21.36 15.93 2.50
N LEU A 455 -20.33 15.89 1.66
CA LEU A 455 -20.49 15.97 0.20
C LEU A 455 -21.14 14.71 -0.39
N ALA A 456 -20.93 13.55 0.22
CA ALA A 456 -21.60 12.31 -0.14
C ALA A 456 -23.11 12.37 0.16
N LEU A 457 -23.49 12.87 1.34
CA LEU A 457 -24.90 13.06 1.71
C LEU A 457 -25.59 14.08 0.80
N LEU A 458 -24.92 15.20 0.49
CA LEU A 458 -25.48 16.24 -0.38
C LEU A 458 -25.55 15.83 -1.86
N GLY A 459 -24.52 15.17 -2.37
CA GLY A 459 -24.40 14.86 -3.80
C GLY A 459 -25.00 13.51 -4.21
N ALA A 460 -24.88 12.50 -3.35
CA ALA A 460 -25.32 11.13 -3.63
C ALA A 460 -26.56 10.70 -2.83
N GLY A 461 -27.01 11.50 -1.86
CA GLY A 461 -28.13 11.15 -0.98
C GLY A 461 -27.84 10.01 0.00
N ALA A 462 -26.59 9.54 0.08
CA ALA A 462 -26.17 8.42 0.92
C ALA A 462 -24.69 8.55 1.33
N PRO A 463 -24.28 7.99 2.49
CA PRO A 463 -22.89 8.04 2.97
C PRO A 463 -22.01 7.00 2.26
N VAL A 464 -21.80 7.17 0.96
CA VAL A 464 -20.84 6.35 0.19
C VAL A 464 -19.46 6.42 0.84
N TYR A 465 -18.74 5.30 0.89
CA TYR A 465 -17.46 5.17 1.61
C TYR A 465 -17.49 5.57 3.10
N GLY A 466 -18.65 5.59 3.77
CA GLY A 466 -18.76 6.04 5.16
C GLY A 466 -17.87 5.31 6.17
N TRP A 467 -17.44 4.08 5.87
CA TRP A 467 -16.46 3.36 6.68
C TRP A 467 -15.05 3.97 6.63
N ILE A 468 -14.64 4.54 5.48
CA ILE A 468 -13.38 5.30 5.33
C ILE A 468 -13.49 6.58 6.13
N ASP A 469 -14.61 7.31 5.98
CA ASP A 469 -14.84 8.57 6.69
C ASP A 469 -14.78 8.36 8.21
N ALA A 470 -15.45 7.31 8.71
CA ALA A 470 -15.39 6.92 10.11
C ALA A 470 -13.97 6.56 10.55
N ALA A 471 -13.22 5.80 9.74
CA ALA A 471 -11.84 5.43 10.06
C ALA A 471 -10.92 6.67 10.15
N LEU A 472 -11.06 7.63 9.24
CA LEU A 472 -10.29 8.88 9.24
C LEU A 472 -10.63 9.75 10.46
N VAL A 473 -11.92 9.86 10.81
CA VAL A 473 -12.37 10.58 12.01
C VAL A 473 -11.84 9.90 13.28
N VAL A 474 -11.95 8.59 13.40
CA VAL A 474 -11.43 7.84 14.55
C VAL A 474 -9.92 8.02 14.66
N PHE A 475 -9.18 7.89 13.55
CA PHE A 475 -7.74 8.12 13.52
C PHE A 475 -7.39 9.56 13.95
N GLY A 476 -8.13 10.55 13.46
CA GLY A 476 -7.98 11.95 13.84
C GLY A 476 -8.19 12.19 15.34
N VAL A 477 -9.25 11.60 15.90
CA VAL A 477 -9.54 11.67 17.35
C VAL A 477 -8.45 10.98 18.17
N LEU A 478 -7.92 9.84 17.72
CA LEU A 478 -6.82 9.15 18.41
C LEU A 478 -5.55 10.03 18.44
N LEU A 479 -5.21 10.71 17.34
CA LEU A 479 -4.10 11.66 17.28
C LEU A 479 -4.32 12.84 18.23
N LEU A 480 -5.53 13.42 18.25
CA LEU A 480 -5.88 14.50 19.17
C LEU A 480 -5.79 14.07 20.64
N ARG A 481 -6.25 12.86 20.96
CA ARG A 481 -6.15 12.28 22.32
C ARG A 481 -4.69 12.06 22.72
N ALA A 482 -3.89 11.50 21.83
CA ALA A 482 -2.47 11.27 22.08
C ALA A 482 -1.65 12.57 22.17
N ALA A 483 -2.13 13.68 21.60
CA ALA A 483 -1.52 14.99 21.72
C ALA A 483 -1.86 15.74 23.04
N ARG A 484 -2.71 15.17 23.91
CA ARG A 484 -3.02 15.77 25.22
C ARG A 484 -1.79 15.69 26.13
N ARG A 485 -1.53 16.74 26.92
CA ARG A 485 -0.48 16.68 27.94
C ARG A 485 -0.86 15.63 28.98
N PRO A 486 0.07 14.75 29.41
CA PRO A 486 -0.16 13.92 30.59
C PRO A 486 -0.51 14.84 31.77
N ARG A 487 -1.56 14.51 32.54
CA ARG A 487 -1.86 15.23 33.78
C ARG A 487 -0.65 15.10 34.71
N ARG A 488 -0.15 16.24 35.19
CA ARG A 488 1.03 16.33 36.08
C ARG A 488 0.80 15.63 37.43
N ASP A 489 -0.45 15.47 37.85
CA ASP A 489 -0.79 15.08 39.24
C ASP A 489 -0.98 13.58 39.47
N ALA A 490 -0.73 12.71 38.48
CA ALA A 490 -1.14 11.30 38.58
C ALA A 490 -0.01 10.27 38.71
N MET A 491 1.27 10.64 38.71
CA MET A 491 2.33 9.61 38.63
C MET A 491 3.55 9.91 39.49
N PRO A 492 3.77 9.16 40.59
CA PRO A 492 5.09 9.05 41.20
C PRO A 492 6.09 8.58 40.15
N ALA A 493 7.35 9.00 40.28
CA ALA A 493 8.44 8.46 39.48
C ALA A 493 8.60 6.95 39.80
N ALA A 494 7.88 6.10 39.08
CA ALA A 494 7.99 4.66 39.24
C ALA A 494 9.40 4.23 38.81
N ARG A 495 10.25 3.93 39.79
CA ARG A 495 11.51 3.22 39.56
C ARG A 495 11.14 1.83 39.07
N VAL A 496 11.81 1.39 38.00
CA VAL A 496 11.77 -0.01 37.57
C VAL A 496 12.24 -0.88 38.75
N PRO A 497 11.59 -2.01 39.07
CA PRO A 497 12.00 -2.85 40.19
C PRO A 497 13.48 -3.21 40.08
N ALA A 498 14.24 -3.00 41.16
CA ALA A 498 15.63 -3.43 41.25
C ALA A 498 15.69 -4.95 41.05
N GLY A 499 16.51 -5.41 40.09
CA GLY A 499 16.56 -6.82 39.63
C GLY A 499 15.86 -7.07 38.30
N VAL A 500 15.01 -6.15 37.84
CA VAL A 500 14.52 -6.09 36.46
C VAL A 500 15.37 -5.04 35.75
N GLU A 501 16.50 -5.42 35.14
CA GLU A 501 17.12 -4.49 34.22
C GLU A 501 16.12 -4.18 33.10
N PRO A 502 15.67 -2.92 32.95
CA PRO A 502 15.12 -2.51 31.69
C PRO A 502 16.33 -2.50 30.73
N PHE A 503 16.43 -3.54 29.90
CA PHE A 503 17.37 -3.77 28.78
C PHE A 503 18.59 -4.68 29.01
#